data_AF-A0A9D7NRP9-F1
#
_entry.id   AF-A0A9D7NRP9-F1
#
_cell.length_a   1.000
_cell.length_b   1.000
_cell.length_c   1.000
_cell.angle_alpha   90.00
_cell.angle_beta   90.00
_cell.angle_gamma   90.00
#
_symmetry.space_group_name_H-M   'P 1'
#
loop_
_entity.id
_entity.type
_entity.pdbx_description
1 polymer ?
#
loop_
_entity_poly.entity_id
_entity_poly.type
_entity_poly.pdbx_seq_one_letter_code
_entity_poly.pdbx_strand_id
1 'polypeptide(L)'
;MRKIIFLDFDGVMHPDGIGTFSQRSLFEECLAKMPDVGIVVSSSWRETESLDELRTHFSAKFRDQIIGTTPSLDSGYDAGGRQREIEAFLRSSQWPTANCAWIALDDTALFFDEDCPNLMLTDASKGFTSQTAHDLLAWYRGG
;
A
#
# COMPACT_ATOMS: atom_id res chain seq x y z
N MET A 1 -9.80 -12.09 -10.84
CA MET A 1 -9.65 -10.64 -10.66
C MET A 1 -8.24 -10.36 -10.17
N ARG A 2 -7.67 -9.22 -10.50
CA ARG A 2 -6.34 -8.80 -10.03
C ARG A 2 -6.47 -8.18 -8.64
N LYS A 3 -5.51 -8.46 -7.74
CA LYS A 3 -5.44 -7.88 -6.39
C LYS A 3 -4.32 -6.83 -6.36
N ILE A 4 -4.60 -5.63 -5.86
CA ILE A 4 -3.60 -4.57 -5.67
C ILE A 4 -3.62 -4.07 -4.22
N ILE A 5 -2.44 -3.98 -3.61
CA ILE A 5 -2.19 -3.30 -2.35
C ILE A 5 -1.60 -1.93 -2.68
N PHE A 6 -2.23 -0.86 -2.22
CA PHE A 6 -1.63 0.46 -2.13
C PHE A 6 -0.98 0.58 -0.74
N LEU A 7 0.27 1.04 -0.67
CA LEU A 7 1.12 0.87 0.51
C LEU A 7 1.79 2.19 0.92
N ASP A 8 1.46 2.70 2.12
CA ASP A 8 2.35 3.62 2.84
C ASP A 8 3.48 2.84 3.57
N PHE A 9 4.49 3.58 4.03
CA PHE A 9 5.65 3.13 4.76
C PHE A 9 5.67 3.67 6.20
N ASP A 10 5.45 4.97 6.40
CA ASP A 10 5.32 5.56 7.74
C ASP A 10 4.02 5.08 8.38
N GLY A 11 4.05 4.75 9.67
CA GLY A 11 2.91 4.14 10.38
C GLY A 11 2.45 2.76 9.83
N VAL A 12 3.15 2.18 8.85
CA VAL A 12 2.81 0.91 8.18
C VAL A 12 4.00 -0.05 8.12
N MET A 13 5.05 0.23 7.35
CA MET A 13 6.25 -0.62 7.26
C MET A 13 7.15 -0.52 8.50
N HIS A 14 6.92 0.50 9.32
CA HIS A 14 7.42 0.69 10.67
C HIS A 14 6.47 1.63 11.45
N PRO A 15 6.64 1.79 12.78
CA PRO A 15 6.06 2.93 13.49
C PRO A 15 6.51 4.26 12.87
N ASP A 16 5.66 5.28 12.93
CA ASP A 16 5.98 6.64 12.47
C ASP A 16 7.30 7.17 13.09
N GLY A 17 8.04 7.97 12.32
CA GLY A 17 9.31 8.60 12.73
C GLY A 17 10.53 7.67 12.86
N ILE A 18 10.40 6.37 12.60
CA ILE A 18 11.51 5.39 12.72
C ILE A 18 12.35 5.27 11.43
N GLY A 19 11.77 5.51 10.25
CA GLY A 19 12.46 5.54 8.96
C GLY A 19 13.20 4.26 8.55
N THR A 20 12.93 3.13 9.19
CA THR A 20 13.60 1.84 8.96
C THR A 20 12.56 0.74 9.03
N PHE A 21 12.38 -0.04 7.96
CA PHE A 21 11.29 -1.03 7.81
C PHE A 21 11.40 -2.22 8.78
N SER A 22 11.02 -1.99 10.04
CA SER A 22 11.03 -2.99 11.11
C SER A 22 9.99 -4.10 10.90
N GLN A 23 8.86 -3.80 10.26
CA GLN A 23 7.81 -4.78 9.98
C GLN A 23 8.01 -5.55 8.67
N ARG A 24 9.10 -5.27 7.92
CA ARG A 24 9.36 -5.87 6.60
C ARG A 24 9.29 -7.39 6.60
N SER A 25 9.89 -8.05 7.58
CA SER A 25 9.90 -9.52 7.64
C SER A 25 8.48 -10.10 7.74
N LEU A 26 7.63 -9.49 8.58
CA LEU A 26 6.24 -9.92 8.77
C LEU A 26 5.38 -9.61 7.54
N PHE A 27 5.62 -8.48 6.87
CA PHE A 27 4.97 -8.13 5.61
C PHE A 27 5.37 -9.10 4.49
N GLU A 28 6.66 -9.40 4.33
CA GLU A 28 7.18 -10.36 3.35
C GLU A 28 6.71 -11.81 3.62
N GLU A 29 6.56 -12.21 4.89
CA GLU A 29 5.89 -13.46 5.27
C GLU A 29 4.39 -13.48 4.94
N CYS A 30 3.75 -12.31 4.81
CA CYS A 30 2.39 -12.18 4.30
C CYS A 30 2.37 -12.28 2.77
N LEU A 31 3.19 -11.50 2.07
CA LEU A 31 3.35 -11.54 0.61
C LEU A 31 3.71 -12.93 0.08
N ALA A 32 4.47 -13.73 0.83
CA ALA A 32 4.79 -15.11 0.50
C ALA A 32 3.56 -16.03 0.32
N LYS A 33 2.38 -15.61 0.80
CA LYS A 33 1.10 -16.32 0.68
C LYS A 33 0.18 -15.67 -0.37
N MET A 34 0.63 -14.60 -1.04
CA MET A 34 -0.12 -13.79 -2.02
C MET A 34 0.73 -13.56 -3.28
N PRO A 35 1.14 -14.63 -4.00
CA PRO A 35 2.20 -14.55 -5.01
C PRO A 35 1.90 -13.68 -6.23
N ASP A 36 0.62 -13.44 -6.54
CA ASP A 36 0.12 -12.68 -7.69
C ASP A 36 -0.39 -11.26 -7.34
N VAL A 37 -0.22 -10.82 -6.08
CA VAL A 37 -0.61 -9.46 -5.68
C VAL A 37 0.33 -8.42 -6.27
N GLY A 38 -0.24 -7.33 -6.79
CA GLY A 38 0.53 -6.13 -7.15
C GLY A 38 0.61 -5.16 -5.97
N ILE A 39 1.75 -4.51 -5.78
CA ILE A 39 1.98 -3.49 -4.77
C ILE A 39 2.29 -2.16 -5.48
N VAL A 40 1.57 -1.11 -5.10
CA VAL A 40 1.79 0.26 -5.58
C VAL A 40 2.13 1.11 -4.37
N VAL A 41 3.30 1.75 -4.37
CA VAL A 41 3.69 2.63 -3.26
C VAL A 41 2.87 3.90 -3.33
N SER A 42 2.15 4.21 -2.25
CA SER A 42 1.34 5.42 -2.10
C SER A 42 1.95 6.42 -1.11
N SER A 43 3.04 6.04 -0.42
CA SER A 43 3.77 6.88 0.55
C SER A 43 4.37 8.16 -0.05
N SER A 44 4.55 9.18 0.80
CA SER A 44 5.32 10.41 0.52
C SER A 44 6.72 10.14 -0.06
N TRP A 45 7.35 9.02 0.28
CA TRP A 45 8.70 8.63 -0.19
C TRP A 45 8.80 8.57 -1.73
N ARG A 46 7.70 8.35 -2.45
CA ARG A 46 7.62 8.39 -3.93
C ARG A 46 7.90 9.78 -4.55
N GLU A 47 7.91 10.83 -3.74
CA GLU A 47 8.24 12.21 -4.14
C GLU A 47 9.75 12.47 -4.14
N THR A 48 10.54 11.58 -3.51
CA THR A 48 12.01 11.69 -3.40
C THR A 48 12.78 10.47 -3.92
N GLU A 49 12.19 9.28 -3.93
CA GLU A 49 12.77 8.04 -4.44
C GLU A 49 12.10 7.57 -5.73
N SER A 50 12.89 7.06 -6.67
CA SER A 50 12.38 6.37 -7.86
C SER A 50 11.81 4.98 -7.52
N LEU A 51 11.00 4.42 -8.42
CA LEU A 51 10.44 3.07 -8.27
C LEU A 51 11.50 1.98 -8.02
N ASP A 52 12.69 2.12 -8.61
CA ASP A 52 13.78 1.15 -8.42
C ASP A 52 14.54 1.35 -7.09
N GLU A 53 14.57 2.57 -6.55
CA GLU A 53 15.05 2.85 -5.18
C GLU A 53 14.05 2.34 -4.13
N LEU A 54 12.76 2.63 -4.30
CA LEU A 54 11.66 2.13 -3.44
C LEU A 54 11.64 0.60 -3.37
N ARG A 55 11.96 -0.08 -4.48
CA ARG A 55 12.14 -1.54 -4.54
C ARG A 55 13.29 -2.04 -3.68
N THR A 56 14.33 -1.24 -3.43
CA THR A 56 15.51 -1.71 -2.66
C THR A 56 15.18 -2.03 -1.21
N HIS A 57 14.19 -1.35 -0.61
CA HIS A 57 13.72 -1.60 0.76
C HIS A 57 13.16 -3.01 0.96
N PHE A 58 12.74 -3.71 -0.10
CA PHE A 58 12.21 -5.08 -0.05
C PHE A 58 13.28 -6.12 -0.41
N SER A 59 13.17 -7.35 0.11
CA SER A 59 14.00 -8.48 -0.33
C SER A 59 13.83 -8.72 -1.83
N ALA A 60 14.91 -9.09 -2.52
CA ALA A 60 14.93 -9.33 -3.98
C ALA A 60 13.77 -10.19 -4.49
N LYS A 61 13.35 -11.22 -3.72
CA LYS A 61 12.20 -12.09 -4.03
C LYS A 61 10.88 -11.37 -4.31
N PHE A 62 10.65 -10.20 -3.69
CA PHE A 62 9.36 -9.50 -3.75
C PHE A 62 9.38 -8.23 -4.61
N ARG A 63 10.55 -7.80 -5.11
CA ARG A 63 10.70 -6.52 -5.84
C ARG A 63 9.82 -6.44 -7.09
N ASP A 64 9.60 -7.57 -7.75
CA ASP A 64 8.74 -7.68 -8.94
C ASP A 64 7.24 -7.52 -8.62
N GLN A 65 6.82 -7.69 -7.35
CA GLN A 65 5.46 -7.37 -6.91
C GLN A 65 5.26 -5.85 -6.74
N ILE A 66 6.33 -5.07 -6.52
CA ILE A 66 6.26 -3.61 -6.47
C ILE A 66 6.23 -3.10 -7.93
N ILE A 67 5.03 -2.78 -8.41
CA ILE A 67 4.71 -2.55 -9.82
C ILE A 67 4.60 -1.08 -10.22
N GLY A 68 4.61 -0.15 -9.26
CA GLY A 68 4.49 1.29 -9.52
C GLY A 68 4.35 2.13 -8.25
N THR A 69 4.07 3.42 -8.45
CA THR A 69 3.75 4.41 -7.42
C THR A 69 2.43 5.11 -7.76
N THR A 70 1.75 5.72 -6.79
CA THR A 70 0.65 6.66 -7.10
C THR A 70 1.22 7.96 -7.69
N PRO A 71 0.46 8.68 -8.56
CA PRO A 71 0.83 10.02 -8.97
C PRO A 71 0.63 11.00 -7.82
N SER A 72 1.63 11.83 -7.51
CA SER A 72 1.45 12.96 -6.59
C SER A 72 0.46 13.97 -7.18
N LEU A 73 -0.60 14.29 -6.43
CA LEU A 73 -1.58 15.31 -6.79
C LEU A 73 -1.46 16.53 -5.87
N ASP A 74 -1.75 17.73 -6.37
CA ASP A 74 -1.77 18.97 -5.57
C ASP A 74 -2.67 18.87 -4.31
N SER A 75 -3.73 18.04 -4.39
CA SER A 75 -4.67 17.74 -3.31
C SER A 75 -4.41 16.40 -2.59
N GLY A 76 -3.20 15.83 -2.72
CA GLY A 76 -2.84 14.51 -2.19
C GLY A 76 -2.76 14.44 -0.65
N TYR A 77 -2.49 15.59 -0.02
CA TYR A 77 -2.45 15.77 1.44
C TYR A 77 -3.75 16.35 2.03
N ASP A 78 -4.75 16.66 1.20
CA ASP A 78 -6.09 17.06 1.66
C ASP A 78 -6.89 15.85 2.19
N ALA A 79 -8.04 16.09 2.82
CA ALA A 79 -8.99 15.04 3.15
C ALA A 79 -9.40 14.25 1.90
N GLY A 80 -9.37 12.90 1.95
CA GLY A 80 -9.55 12.02 0.79
C GLY A 80 -8.43 12.07 -0.27
N GLY A 81 -7.32 12.76 -0.01
CA GLY A 81 -6.25 13.02 -0.97
C GLY A 81 -5.59 11.77 -1.51
N ARG A 82 -5.17 10.86 -0.63
CA ARG A 82 -4.52 9.59 -1.02
C ARG A 82 -5.47 8.70 -1.81
N GLN A 83 -6.75 8.64 -1.44
CA GLN A 83 -7.75 7.92 -2.23
C GLN A 83 -7.85 8.49 -3.66
N ARG A 84 -7.86 9.82 -3.83
CA ARG A 84 -7.88 10.44 -5.16
C ARG A 84 -6.64 10.10 -5.99
N GLU A 85 -5.45 9.99 -5.38
CA GLU A 85 -4.24 9.51 -6.06
C GLU A 85 -4.33 8.04 -6.46
N ILE A 86 -4.81 7.18 -5.56
CA ILE A 86 -5.03 5.74 -5.80
C ILE A 86 -5.99 5.54 -6.95
N GLU A 87 -7.12 6.25 -6.97
CA GLU A 87 -8.05 6.23 -8.07
C GLU A 87 -7.46 6.81 -9.37
N ALA A 88 -6.63 7.85 -9.29
CA ALA A 88 -5.95 8.43 -10.46
C ALA A 88 -4.96 7.44 -11.07
N PHE A 89 -4.21 6.70 -10.25
CA PHE A 89 -3.42 5.55 -10.69
C PHE A 89 -4.31 4.51 -11.37
N LEU A 90 -5.39 4.05 -10.71
CA LEU A 90 -6.29 3.03 -11.28
C LEU A 90 -6.87 3.46 -12.64
N ARG A 91 -7.32 4.72 -12.78
CA ARG A 91 -7.86 5.31 -14.01
C ARG A 91 -6.83 5.46 -15.13
N SER A 92 -5.57 5.76 -14.81
CA SER A 92 -4.49 5.96 -15.79
C SER A 92 -3.74 4.67 -16.15
N SER A 93 -3.88 3.64 -15.33
CA SER A 93 -3.19 2.37 -15.52
C SER A 93 -3.72 1.59 -16.74
N GLN A 94 -2.84 0.81 -17.36
CA GLN A 94 -3.21 -0.08 -18.48
C GLN A 94 -3.99 -1.34 -18.03
N TRP A 95 -4.31 -1.50 -16.73
CA TRP A 95 -5.07 -2.63 -16.20
C TRP A 95 -6.58 -2.32 -16.25
N PRO A 96 -7.44 -3.20 -16.81
CA PRO A 96 -8.89 -3.00 -16.77
C PRO A 96 -9.43 -2.96 -15.33
N THR A 97 -9.81 -1.76 -14.86
CA THR A 97 -10.33 -1.52 -13.50
C THR A 97 -11.53 -2.40 -13.16
N ALA A 98 -12.39 -2.70 -14.14
CA ALA A 98 -13.54 -3.61 -14.02
C ALA A 98 -13.19 -5.07 -13.62
N ASN A 99 -11.91 -5.44 -13.56
CA ASN A 99 -11.43 -6.74 -13.09
C ASN A 99 -10.40 -6.63 -11.94
N CYS A 100 -10.31 -5.48 -11.27
CA CYS A 100 -9.34 -5.19 -10.22
C CYS A 100 -10.04 -4.97 -8.85
N ALA A 101 -9.59 -5.68 -7.82
CA ALA A 101 -9.92 -5.41 -6.43
C ALA A 101 -8.69 -4.83 -5.74
N TRP A 102 -8.87 -3.82 -4.89
CA TRP A 102 -7.77 -3.13 -4.20
C TRP A 102 -8.01 -2.96 -2.70
N ILE A 103 -6.93 -2.68 -1.98
CA ILE A 103 -6.90 -2.28 -0.57
C ILE A 103 -5.76 -1.27 -0.38
N ALA A 104 -5.90 -0.31 0.52
CA ALA A 104 -4.82 0.54 1.01
C ALA A 104 -4.38 0.10 2.40
N LEU A 105 -3.07 0.04 2.64
CA LEU A 105 -2.45 -0.07 3.95
C LEU A 105 -1.84 1.30 4.27
N ASP A 106 -2.43 1.99 5.23
CA ASP A 106 -2.19 3.40 5.54
C ASP A 106 -2.57 3.63 7.02
N ASP A 107 -1.92 4.57 7.70
CA ASP A 107 -2.18 4.90 9.11
C ASP A 107 -3.10 6.13 9.27
N THR A 108 -3.25 6.92 8.20
CA THR A 108 -3.86 8.25 8.25
C THR A 108 -5.22 8.24 7.56
N ALA A 109 -6.23 7.84 8.32
CA ALA A 109 -7.63 7.73 7.86
C ALA A 109 -8.16 9.00 7.15
N LEU A 110 -7.66 10.19 7.51
CA LEU A 110 -8.06 11.46 6.91
C LEU A 110 -7.73 11.54 5.41
N PHE A 111 -6.71 10.83 4.91
CA PHE A 111 -6.37 10.85 3.48
C PHE A 111 -7.33 10.00 2.60
N PHE A 112 -8.38 9.44 3.18
CA PHE A 112 -9.44 8.68 2.51
C PHE A 112 -10.79 9.33 2.76
N ASP A 113 -11.80 9.00 1.95
CA ASP A 113 -13.17 9.46 2.21
C ASP A 113 -13.75 8.76 3.46
N GLU A 114 -14.78 9.36 4.08
CA GLU A 114 -15.46 8.76 5.24
C GLU A 114 -15.99 7.34 4.90
N ASP A 115 -15.78 6.39 5.82
CA ASP A 115 -16.12 4.97 5.67
C ASP A 115 -15.54 4.27 4.42
N CYS A 116 -14.40 4.74 3.88
CA CYS A 116 -13.74 4.14 2.71
C CYS A 116 -13.53 2.61 2.85
N PRO A 117 -14.28 1.76 2.10
CA PRO A 117 -14.32 0.31 2.33
C PRO A 117 -13.06 -0.42 1.84
N ASN A 118 -12.14 0.32 1.20
CA ASN A 118 -10.87 -0.18 0.71
C ASN A 118 -9.69 0.23 1.61
N LEU A 119 -9.91 0.94 2.72
CA LEU A 119 -8.86 1.27 3.69
C LEU A 119 -8.73 0.16 4.74
N MET A 120 -7.51 -0.36 4.91
CA MET A 120 -7.10 -1.21 6.03
C MET A 120 -6.15 -0.41 6.94
N LEU A 121 -6.76 0.33 7.85
CA LEU A 121 -6.09 1.27 8.76
C LEU A 121 -5.09 0.55 9.68
N THR A 122 -3.85 1.03 9.74
CA THR A 122 -2.84 0.60 10.73
C THR A 122 -2.83 1.50 11.97
N ASP A 123 -2.15 1.03 13.01
CA ASP A 123 -1.83 1.85 14.18
C ASP A 123 -0.44 2.46 13.96
N ALA A 124 -0.37 3.78 13.80
CA ALA A 124 0.86 4.56 13.54
C ALA A 124 1.99 4.26 14.54
N SER A 125 1.66 3.89 15.79
CA SER A 125 2.65 3.54 16.83
C SER A 125 3.21 2.12 16.72
N LYS A 126 2.68 1.30 15.81
CA LYS A 126 3.01 -0.13 15.64
C LYS A 126 3.43 -0.48 14.22
N GLY A 127 2.81 0.11 13.20
CA GLY A 127 2.90 -0.40 11.84
C GLY A 127 2.06 -1.67 11.61
N PHE A 128 2.43 -2.41 10.56
CA PHE A 128 1.84 -3.66 10.13
C PHE A 128 2.03 -4.75 11.20
N THR A 129 0.92 -5.33 11.67
CA THR A 129 0.91 -6.31 12.76
C THR A 129 0.47 -7.70 12.28
N SER A 130 0.58 -8.71 13.15
CA SER A 130 0.04 -10.05 12.87
C SER A 130 -1.48 -10.06 12.65
N GLN A 131 -2.20 -9.08 13.20
CA GLN A 131 -3.63 -8.87 12.93
C GLN A 131 -3.83 -8.29 11.53
N THR A 132 -3.10 -7.22 11.18
CA THR A 132 -3.09 -6.65 9.82
C THR A 132 -2.74 -7.72 8.77
N ALA A 133 -1.80 -8.62 9.07
CA ALA A 133 -1.46 -9.76 8.22
C ALA A 133 -2.59 -10.80 8.12
N HIS A 134 -3.35 -11.04 9.18
CA HIS A 134 -4.52 -11.92 9.14
C HIS A 134 -5.61 -11.34 8.22
N ASP A 135 -5.94 -10.06 8.43
CA ASP A 135 -7.04 -9.39 7.73
C ASP A 135 -6.69 -9.15 6.25
N LEU A 136 -5.43 -8.84 5.93
CA LEU A 136 -4.95 -8.74 4.55
C LEU A 136 -5.03 -10.09 3.82
N LEU A 137 -4.72 -11.20 4.49
CA LEU A 137 -4.89 -12.54 3.92
C LEU A 137 -6.36 -12.93 3.77
N ALA A 138 -7.24 -12.45 4.65
CA ALA A 138 -8.69 -12.62 4.51
C ALA A 138 -9.22 -11.83 3.30
N TRP A 139 -8.84 -10.55 3.15
CA TRP A 139 -9.15 -9.73 1.98
C TRP A 139 -8.60 -10.33 0.68
N TYR A 140 -7.38 -10.87 0.67
CA TYR A 140 -6.79 -11.48 -0.51
C TYR A 140 -7.56 -12.74 -0.95
N ARG A 141 -7.95 -13.59 0.00
CA ARG A 141 -8.70 -14.83 -0.24
C ARG A 141 -10.18 -14.59 -0.57
N GLY A 142 -10.78 -13.54 -0.04
CA GLY A 142 -12.16 -13.14 -0.34
C GLY A 142 -12.26 -12.51 -1.74
N GLY A 143 -13.23 -12.94 -2.53
CA GLY A 143 -13.50 -12.42 -3.88
C GLY A 143 -14.92 -12.70 -4.30
#